data_AF-A0A1Y1UTT2-F1
#
_entry.id   AF-A0A1Y1UTT2-F1
#
_cell.length_a   1.000
_cell.length_b   1.000
_cell.length_c   1.000
_cell.angle_alpha   90.00
_cell.angle_beta   90.00
_cell.angle_gamma   90.00
#
_symmetry.space_group_name_H-M   'P 1'
#
loop_
_entity.id
_entity.type
_entity.pdbx_description
1 polymer ?
#
loop_
_entity_poly.entity_id
_entity_poly.type
_entity_poly.pdbx_seq_one_letter_code
_entity_poly.pdbx_strand_id
1 'polypeptide(L)'
;MKLLLSERIRYKNMMKKASGSDYIIYDKRQYALKIQANSIYGCLGSSSLKYLRFLPGAECTTGMGRNYLNKTIDLICQNTKFKVIYGDTDSCLIEYN
;
A
#
# COMPACT_ATOMS: atom_id res chain seq x y z
N MET A 1 7.99 -3.98 10.02
CA MET A 1 7.65 -3.31 8.74
C MET A 1 8.85 -3.10 7.82
N LYS A 2 9.92 -2.40 8.26
CA LYS A 2 11.12 -2.14 7.42
C LYS A 2 11.69 -3.41 6.75
N LEU A 3 11.83 -4.49 7.53
CA LEU A 3 12.30 -5.79 7.03
C LEU A 3 11.43 -6.36 5.90
N LEU A 4 10.10 -6.32 6.04
CA LEU A 4 9.17 -6.83 5.02
C LEU A 4 9.30 -6.04 3.72
N LEU A 5 9.44 -4.71 3.81
CA LEU A 5 9.58 -3.83 2.67
C LEU A 5 10.94 -4.01 1.98
N SER A 6 12.03 -4.10 2.74
CA SER A 6 13.37 -4.32 2.16
C SER A 6 13.45 -5.67 1.45
N GLU A 7 12.91 -6.73 2.04
CA GLU A 7 12.85 -8.05 1.41
C GLU A 7 11.97 -8.04 0.16
N ARG A 8 10.83 -7.35 0.20
CA ARG A 8 9.98 -7.22 -0.98
C ARG A 8 10.70 -6.52 -2.13
N ILE A 9 11.44 -5.45 -1.85
CA ILE A 9 12.24 -4.75 -2.85
C ILE A 9 13.32 -5.68 -3.43
N ARG A 10 14.01 -6.43 -2.56
CA ARG A 10 15.01 -7.43 -2.97
C ARG A 10 14.42 -8.44 -3.97
N TYR A 11 13.29 -9.05 -3.63
CA TYR A 11 12.63 -10.00 -4.53
C TYR A 11 12.06 -9.36 -5.80
N LYS A 12 11.51 -8.13 -5.74
CA LYS A 12 11.11 -7.42 -6.97
C LYS A 12 12.30 -7.17 -7.90
N ASN A 13 13.48 -6.85 -7.36
CA ASN A 13 14.67 -6.62 -8.16
C ASN A 13 15.20 -7.92 -8.79
N MET A 14 15.16 -9.03 -8.05
CA MET A 14 15.50 -10.36 -8.60
C MET A 14 14.50 -10.80 -9.66
N MET A 15 13.20 -10.61 -9.42
CA MET A 15 12.11 -10.91 -10.36
C MET A 15 12.30 -10.22 -11.71
N LYS A 16 12.68 -8.92 -11.72
CA LYS A 16 12.95 -8.17 -12.97
C LYS A 16 14.08 -8.76 -13.82
N LYS A 17 15.02 -9.49 -13.22
CA LYS A 17 16.18 -10.09 -13.89
C LYS A 17 15.98 -11.58 -14.19
N ALA A 18 14.95 -12.20 -13.62
CA ALA A 18 14.71 -13.63 -13.72
C ALA A 18 13.84 -13.98 -14.92
N SER A 19 13.95 -15.22 -15.37
CA SER A 19 13.10 -15.82 -16.41
C SER A 19 12.69 -17.23 -15.99
N GLY A 20 11.72 -17.82 -16.70
CA GLY A 20 11.25 -19.18 -16.40
C GLY A 20 10.68 -19.34 -14.98
N SER A 21 11.06 -20.43 -14.30
CA SER A 21 10.57 -20.76 -12.96
C SER A 21 10.94 -19.73 -11.91
N ASP A 22 12.13 -19.14 -12.00
CA ASP A 22 12.64 -18.20 -11.01
C ASP A 22 11.82 -16.90 -10.99
N TYR A 23 11.36 -16.44 -12.15
CA TYR A 23 10.45 -15.30 -12.24
C TYR A 23 9.19 -15.55 -11.42
N ILE A 24 8.58 -16.73 -11.59
CA ILE A 24 7.35 -17.12 -10.89
C ILE A 24 7.60 -17.17 -9.38
N ILE A 25 8.70 -17.80 -8.94
CA ILE A 25 9.04 -17.91 -7.52
C ILE A 25 9.23 -16.53 -6.89
N TYR A 26 9.98 -15.63 -7.54
CA TYR A 26 10.22 -14.29 -7.02
C TYR A 26 8.96 -13.42 -7.02
N ASP A 27 8.08 -13.57 -8.02
CA ASP A 27 6.79 -12.89 -8.04
C ASP A 27 5.91 -13.36 -6.86
N LYS A 28 5.81 -14.67 -6.61
CA LYS A 28 5.03 -15.19 -5.48
C LYS A 28 5.60 -14.73 -4.14
N ARG A 29 6.94 -14.68 -3.99
CA ARG A 29 7.58 -14.18 -2.75
C ARG A 29 7.33 -12.70 -2.53
N GLN A 30 7.54 -11.84 -3.53
CA GLN A 30 7.28 -10.40 -3.36
C GLN A 30 5.78 -10.12 -3.09
N TYR A 31 4.89 -10.91 -3.69
CA TYR A 31 3.45 -10.78 -3.51
C TYR A 31 3.00 -11.19 -2.11
N ALA A 32 3.52 -12.31 -1.58
CA ALA A 32 3.27 -12.73 -0.21
C ALA A 32 3.74 -11.68 0.81
N LEU A 33 4.89 -11.05 0.56
CA LEU A 33 5.39 -9.95 1.39
C LEU A 33 4.52 -8.69 1.29
N LYS A 34 3.97 -8.38 0.10
CA LYS A 34 3.01 -7.29 -0.08
C LYS A 34 1.75 -7.52 0.76
N ILE A 35 1.17 -8.72 0.69
CA ILE A 35 -0.03 -9.07 1.45
C ILE A 35 0.24 -8.91 2.95
N GLN A 36 1.31 -9.52 3.46
CA GLN A 36 1.67 -9.42 4.88
C GLN A 36 1.83 -7.97 5.33
N ALA A 37 2.53 -7.14 4.56
CA ALA A 37 2.73 -5.74 4.88
C ALA A 37 1.39 -4.97 4.93
N ASN A 38 0.49 -5.21 3.97
CA ASN A 38 -0.81 -4.55 3.91
C ASN A 38 -1.77 -5.02 5.02
N SER A 39 -1.64 -6.26 5.49
CA SER A 39 -2.49 -6.79 6.56
C SER A 39 -2.17 -6.23 7.95
N ILE A 40 -0.97 -5.66 8.17
CA ILE A 40 -0.56 -5.17 9.50
C ILE A 40 -1.53 -4.14 10.05
N TYR A 41 -1.96 -3.16 9.24
CA TYR A 41 -2.93 -2.15 9.68
C TYR A 41 -4.24 -2.80 10.19
N GLY A 42 -4.74 -3.81 9.49
CA GLY A 42 -5.93 -4.57 9.90
C GLY A 42 -5.72 -5.31 11.23
N CYS A 43 -4.52 -5.84 11.46
CA CYS A 43 -4.17 -6.47 12.74
C CYS A 43 -4.22 -5.48 13.91
N LEU A 44 -3.81 -4.22 13.70
CA LEU A 44 -3.83 -3.19 14.75
C LEU A 44 -5.28 -2.82 15.16
N GLY A 45 -6.21 -2.80 14.21
CA GLY A 45 -7.61 -2.41 14.44
C GLY A 45 -8.52 -3.56 14.91
N SER A 46 -8.15 -4.81 14.64
CA SER A 46 -9.02 -5.97 14.87
C SER A 46 -9.20 -6.28 16.36
N SER A 47 -10.47 -6.41 16.79
CA SER A 47 -10.83 -6.87 18.14
C SER A 47 -10.53 -8.36 18.36
N SER A 48 -10.47 -9.15 17.28
CA SER A 48 -10.19 -10.59 17.33
C SER A 48 -8.72 -10.92 17.62
N LEU A 49 -7.79 -10.02 17.29
CA LEU A 49 -6.34 -10.22 17.45
C LEU A 49 -5.80 -9.49 18.68
N LYS A 50 -6.25 -9.89 19.88
CA LYS A 50 -6.01 -9.18 21.14
C LYS A 50 -4.54 -8.81 21.40
N TYR A 51 -3.59 -9.70 21.10
CA TYR A 51 -2.16 -9.47 21.34
C TYR A 51 -1.50 -8.52 20.34
N LEU A 52 -2.10 -8.32 19.17
CA LEU A 52 -1.59 -7.44 18.12
C LEU A 52 -2.38 -6.13 18.01
N ARG A 53 -3.52 -6.04 18.71
CA ARG A 53 -4.41 -4.89 18.67
C ARG A 53 -3.74 -3.68 19.29
N PHE A 54 -3.70 -2.59 18.52
CA PHE A 54 -3.21 -1.30 18.95
C PHE A 54 -4.01 -0.20 18.22
N LEU A 55 -5.15 0.17 18.82
CA LEU A 55 -6.08 1.13 18.24
C LEU A 55 -5.46 2.49 17.90
N PRO A 56 -4.62 3.11 18.78
CA PRO A 56 -4.00 4.39 18.43
C PRO A 56 -3.14 4.31 17.16
N GLY A 57 -2.48 3.18 16.92
CA GLY A 57 -1.72 2.97 15.68
C GLY A 57 -2.61 2.87 14.45
N ALA A 58 -3.75 2.17 14.56
CA ALA A 58 -4.73 2.10 13.49
C ALA A 58 -5.33 3.50 13.18
N GLU A 59 -5.76 4.23 14.21
CA GLU A 59 -6.34 5.57 14.08
C GLU A 59 -5.36 6.57 13.46
N CYS A 60 -4.10 6.59 13.92
CA CYS A 60 -3.04 7.40 13.33
C CYS A 60 -2.81 7.05 11.84
N THR A 61 -2.80 5.76 11.50
CA THR A 61 -2.64 5.30 10.13
C THR A 61 -3.78 5.80 9.24
N THR A 62 -5.03 5.66 9.70
CA THR A 62 -6.23 6.13 8.98
C THR A 62 -6.29 7.65 8.87
N GLY A 63 -5.90 8.37 9.92
CA GLY A 63 -5.80 9.83 9.91
C GLY A 63 -4.78 10.31 8.88
N MET A 64 -3.59 9.71 8.87
CA MET A 64 -2.53 10.09 7.93
C MET A 64 -2.85 9.67 6.49
N GLY A 65 -3.49 8.51 6.29
CA GLY A 65 -3.97 8.07 4.98
C GLY A 65 -4.93 9.08 4.35
N ARG A 66 -5.95 9.52 5.10
CA ARG A 66 -6.89 10.56 4.65
C ARG A 66 -6.19 11.89 4.34
N ASN A 67 -5.23 12.30 5.17
CA ASN A 67 -4.46 13.51 4.93
C ASN A 67 -3.67 13.46 3.61
N TYR A 68 -2.99 12.34 3.34
CA TYR A 68 -2.25 12.16 2.08
C TYR A 68 -3.17 12.04 0.87
N LEU A 69 -4.32 11.38 1.00
CA LEU A 69 -5.31 11.28 -0.07
C LEU A 69 -5.80 12.68 -0.49
N ASN A 70 -6.22 13.50 0.48
CA ASN A 70 -6.68 14.87 0.21
C ASN A 70 -5.57 15.72 -0.43
N LYS A 71 -4.35 15.66 0.09
CA LYS A 71 -3.20 16.35 -0.53
C LYS A 71 -2.95 15.91 -1.97
N THR A 72 -3.12 14.63 -2.25
CA THR A 72 -2.96 14.09 -3.61
C THR A 72 -4.04 14.64 -4.54
N ILE A 73 -5.29 14.68 -4.08
CA ILE A 73 -6.41 15.28 -4.82
C ILE A 73 -6.13 16.76 -5.09
N ASP A 74 -5.71 17.52 -4.08
CA ASP A 74 -5.36 18.94 -4.22
C ASP A 74 -4.26 19.16 -5.26
N LEU A 75 -3.20 18.35 -5.20
CA LEU A 75 -2.09 18.42 -6.16
C LEU A 75 -2.52 18.11 -7.59
N ILE A 76 -3.41 17.13 -7.79
CA ILE A 76 -3.94 16.80 -9.12
C ILE A 76 -4.79 17.96 -9.65
N CYS A 77 -5.72 18.46 -8.85
CA CYS A 77 -6.64 19.53 -9.24
C CYS A 77 -5.93 20.86 -9.50
N GLN A 78 -4.86 21.18 -8.77
CA GLN A 78 -4.14 22.45 -8.90
C GLN A 78 -3.10 22.44 -10.03
N ASN A 79 -2.41 21.31 -10.24
CA ASN A 79 -1.25 21.26 -11.12
C ASN A 79 -1.50 20.55 -12.46
N THR A 80 -2.69 20.00 -12.68
CA THR A 80 -3.02 19.25 -13.88
C THR A 80 -4.39 19.63 -14.43
N LYS A 81 -4.71 19.18 -15.65
CA LYS A 81 -6.04 19.33 -16.25
C LYS A 81 -6.97 18.16 -15.92
N PHE A 82 -6.50 17.17 -15.16
CA PHE A 82 -7.27 15.99 -14.81
C PHE A 82 -8.29 16.32 -13.72
N LYS A 83 -9.44 15.66 -13.78
CA LYS A 83 -10.48 15.77 -12.75
C LYS A 83 -10.50 14.50 -11.92
N VAL A 84 -10.39 14.63 -10.59
CA VAL A 84 -10.61 13.49 -9.69
C VAL A 84 -12.11 13.22 -9.59
N ILE A 85 -12.53 12.01 -9.95
CA ILE A 85 -13.95 11.60 -9.92
C ILE A 85 -14.27 10.63 -8.78
N TYR A 86 -13.25 9.98 -8.21
CA TYR A 86 -13.41 9.10 -7.04
C TYR A 86 -12.10 8.99 -6.25
N GLY A 87 -12.20 8.74 -4.95
CA GLY A 87 -11.07 8.43 -4.08
C GLY A 87 -11.45 7.38 -3.03
N ASP A 88 -10.59 6.38 -2.85
CA ASP A 88 -10.72 5.34 -1.82
C ASP A 88 -9.36 5.03 -1.20
N THR A 89 -9.28 5.19 0.13
CA THR A 89 -8.18 4.79 1.02
C THR A 89 -6.78 5.26 0.61
N ASP A 90 -6.21 4.71 -0.47
CA ASP A 90 -4.90 5.00 -1.04
C ASP A 90 -4.91 5.18 -2.57
N SER A 91 -6.08 5.32 -3.18
CA SER A 91 -6.29 5.39 -4.63
C SER A 91 -7.25 6.51 -5.03
N CYS A 92 -7.03 7.08 -6.22
CA CYS A 92 -7.93 8.03 -6.85
C CYS A 92 -8.20 7.61 -8.30
N LEU A 93 -9.44 7.74 -8.74
CA LEU A 93 -9.82 7.66 -10.14
C LEU A 93 -9.84 9.06 -10.74
N ILE A 94 -9.15 9.21 -11.87
CA ILE A 94 -9.05 10.48 -12.59
C ILE A 94 -9.63 10.35 -13.98
N GLU A 95 -10.26 11.43 -14.44
CA GLU A 95 -10.78 11.60 -15.79
C GLU A 95 -9.87 12.56 -16.56
N TYR A 96 -9.55 12.19 -17.80
CA TYR A 96 -8.88 13.04 -18.76
C TYR A 96 -9.90 13.58 -19.76
N ASN A 97 -10.00 14.91 -19.85
CA ASN A 97 -10.78 15.60 -20.86
C ASN A 97 -9.99 15.74 -22.16
#